data_AF-A0A348URA1-F1
#
_entry.id   AF-A0A348URA1-F1
#
_cell.length_a   1.000
_cell.length_b   1.000
_cell.length_c   1.000
_cell.angle_alpha   90.00
_cell.angle_beta   90.00
_cell.angle_gamma   90.00
#
_symmetry.space_group_name_H-M   'P 1'
#
loop_
_entity.id
_entity.type
_entity.pdbx_description
1 polymer ?
#
loop_
_entity_poly.entity_id
_entity_poly.type
_entity_poly.pdbx_seq_one_letter_code
_entity_poly.pdbx_strand_id
1 'polypeptide(L)'
;MSPKHTAIIVILLISAAGLTTLFSHSERIKPNRPFSQFPLEIGPWRGVSSQMDEKVYNILGVEDYIMANFSKGPGQAVNLYVGFYQSQSKGD
;
A
#
# COMPACT_ATOMS: atom_id res chain seq x y z
N MET A 1 29.94 27.53 -21.92
CA MET A 1 30.25 26.99 -20.57
C MET A 1 31.66 26.45 -20.59
N SER A 2 32.50 26.71 -19.57
CA SER A 2 33.87 26.17 -19.54
C SER A 2 33.84 24.66 -19.27
N PRO A 3 34.75 23.86 -19.85
CA PRO A 3 34.77 22.41 -19.70
C PRO A 3 34.87 21.94 -18.25
N LYS A 4 35.44 22.79 -17.38
CA LYS A 4 35.52 22.56 -15.93
C LYS A 4 34.13 22.55 -15.27
N HIS A 5 33.26 23.47 -15.68
CA HIS A 5 31.89 23.56 -15.15
C HIS A 5 31.05 22.37 -15.63
N THR A 6 31.22 21.96 -16.88
CA THR A 6 30.56 20.76 -17.43
C THR A 6 30.97 19.50 -16.66
N ALA A 7 32.26 19.32 -16.39
CA ALA A 7 32.75 18.17 -15.62
C ALA A 7 32.19 18.14 -14.19
N ILE A 8 32.15 19.29 -13.50
CA ILE A 8 31.58 19.41 -12.16
C ILE A 8 30.08 19.04 -12.16
N ILE A 9 29.32 19.53 -13.13
CA ILE A 9 27.88 19.24 -13.24
C ILE A 9 27.64 17.75 -13.50
N VAL A 10 28.41 17.14 -14.39
CA VAL A 10 28.29 15.70 -14.69
C VAL A 10 28.58 14.86 -13.44
N ILE A 11 29.65 15.17 -12.70
CA ILE A 11 29.98 14.47 -11.46
C ILE A 11 28.88 14.64 -10.41
N LEU A 12 28.33 15.85 -10.29
CA LEU A 12 27.26 16.15 -9.34
C LEU A 12 25.98 15.37 -9.68
N LEU A 13 25.61 15.30 -10.96
CA LEU A 13 24.45 14.55 -11.44
C LEU A 13 24.61 13.04 -11.24
N ILE A 14 25.79 12.47 -11.56
CA ILE A 14 26.07 11.04 -11.34
C ILE A 14 26.04 10.71 -9.85
N SER A 15 26.62 11.58 -9.02
CA SER A 15 26.63 11.38 -7.56
C SER A 15 25.20 11.43 -7.01
N ALA A 16 24.41 12.43 -7.42
CA ALA A 16 23.02 12.56 -7.01
C ALA A 16 22.19 11.33 -7.43
N ALA A 17 22.36 10.83 -8.66
CA ALA A 17 21.68 9.62 -9.14
C ALA A 17 22.12 8.35 -8.38
N GLY A 18 23.40 8.24 -8.04
CA GLY A 18 23.90 7.14 -7.20
C GLY A 18 23.35 7.20 -5.78
N LEU A 19 23.31 8.39 -5.18
CA LEU A 19 22.72 8.63 -3.87
C LEU A 19 21.22 8.29 -3.84
N THR A 20 20.44 8.73 -4.83
CA THR A 20 19.00 8.43 -4.86
C THR A 20 18.72 6.94 -4.96
N THR A 21 19.47 6.21 -5.79
CA THR A 21 19.29 4.75 -5.92
C THR A 21 19.68 3.98 -4.66
N LEU A 22 20.77 4.38 -3.98
CA LEU A 22 21.21 3.75 -2.74
C LEU A 22 20.23 3.98 -1.58
N PHE A 23 19.63 5.17 -1.51
CA PHE A 23 18.72 5.55 -0.42
C PHE A 23 17.24 5.37 -0.74
N SER A 24 16.86 4.94 -1.95
CA SER A 24 15.47 4.69 -2.34
C SER A 24 14.89 3.38 -1.79
N HIS A 25 15.52 2.76 -0.79
CA HIS A 25 14.96 1.56 -0.16
C HIS A 25 13.73 1.95 0.68
N SER A 26 12.55 1.86 0.06
CA SER A 26 11.30 1.86 0.80
C SER A 26 11.26 0.54 1.58
N GLU A 27 11.33 0.65 2.91
CA GLU A 27 11.28 -0.53 3.77
C GLU A 27 9.94 -1.22 3.56
N ARG A 28 10.01 -2.51 3.21
CA ARG A 28 8.84 -3.35 2.98
C ARG A 28 8.19 -3.74 4.31
N ILE A 29 7.48 -2.81 4.94
CA ILE A 29 6.84 -3.05 6.24
C ILE A 29 5.56 -3.86 6.00
N LYS A 30 5.52 -5.11 6.48
CA LYS A 30 4.28 -5.90 6.48
C LYS A 30 3.33 -5.43 7.59
N PRO A 31 2.01 -5.63 7.45
CA PRO A 31 1.08 -5.42 8.56
C PRO A 31 1.51 -6.26 9.77
N ASN A 32 1.39 -5.70 10.98
CA ASN A 32 1.74 -6.40 12.21
C ASN A 32 0.93 -7.69 12.44
N ARG A 33 -0.26 -7.79 11.81
CA ARG A 33 -1.15 -8.96 11.81
C ARG A 33 -1.86 -9.05 10.45
N PRO A 34 -2.19 -10.25 9.97
CA PRO A 34 -2.93 -10.42 8.72
C PRO A 34 -4.35 -9.86 8.84
N PHE A 35 -4.92 -9.35 7.75
CA PHE A 35 -6.27 -8.79 7.74
C PHE A 35 -7.37 -9.84 7.98
N SER A 36 -7.07 -11.13 7.85
CA SER A 36 -7.94 -12.22 8.30
C SER A 36 -8.24 -12.18 9.82
N GLN A 37 -7.43 -11.46 10.60
CA GLN A 37 -7.63 -11.24 12.05
C GLN A 37 -8.27 -9.89 12.37
N PHE A 38 -8.69 -9.11 11.37
CA PHE A 38 -9.33 -7.82 11.62
C PHE A 38 -10.64 -8.00 12.40
N PRO A 39 -10.91 -7.16 13.42
CA PRO A 39 -12.08 -7.34 14.28
C PRO A 39 -13.38 -7.12 13.51
N LEU A 40 -14.29 -8.09 13.62
CA LEU A 40 -15.66 -7.99 13.10
C LEU A 40 -16.64 -7.41 14.13
N GLU A 41 -16.18 -7.10 15.35
CA GLU A 41 -16.95 -6.39 16.35
C GLU A 41 -16.20 -5.13 16.78
N ILE A 42 -16.80 -3.97 16.53
CA ILE A 42 -16.20 -2.66 16.85
C ILE A 42 -17.29 -1.80 17.50
N GLY A 43 -17.32 -1.80 18.83
CA GLY A 43 -18.40 -1.16 19.57
C GLY A 43 -19.77 -1.72 19.16
N PRO A 44 -20.72 -0.91 18.70
CA PRO A 44 -22.04 -1.40 18.27
C PRO A 44 -22.05 -2.02 16.86
N TRP A 45 -20.94 -1.92 16.11
CA TRP A 45 -20.87 -2.42 14.74
C TRP A 45 -20.54 -3.91 14.73
N ARG A 46 -21.32 -4.68 13.96
CA ARG A 46 -21.08 -6.09 13.68
C ARG A 46 -20.81 -6.28 12.20
N GLY A 47 -19.70 -6.92 11.89
CA GLY A 47 -19.17 -7.14 10.56
C GLY A 47 -19.38 -8.56 10.07
N VAL A 48 -19.62 -8.71 8.78
CA VAL A 48 -19.56 -9.99 8.07
C VAL A 48 -18.53 -9.84 6.96
N SER A 49 -17.44 -10.61 7.06
CA SER A 49 -16.41 -10.63 6.02
C SER A 49 -16.91 -11.31 4.75
N SER A 50 -16.46 -10.83 3.60
CA SER A 50 -16.67 -11.45 2.30
C SER A 50 -15.32 -11.68 1.61
N GLN A 51 -15.26 -12.65 0.70
CA GLN A 51 -14.08 -12.84 -0.13
C GLN A 51 -14.17 -11.98 -1.39
N MET A 52 -13.00 -11.55 -1.88
CA MET A 52 -12.87 -10.93 -3.17
C MET A 52 -12.98 -12.00 -4.26
N ASP A 53 -13.62 -11.65 -5.37
CA ASP A 53 -13.62 -12.48 -6.57
C ASP A 53 -12.19 -12.72 -7.06
N GLU A 54 -11.87 -13.95 -7.49
CA GLU A 54 -10.51 -14.34 -7.87
C GLU A 54 -9.98 -13.52 -9.05
N LYS A 55 -10.82 -13.19 -10.04
CA LYS A 55 -10.41 -12.37 -11.17
C LYS A 55 -10.09 -10.95 -10.72
N VAL A 56 -10.88 -10.39 -9.79
CA VAL A 56 -10.60 -9.07 -9.21
C VAL A 56 -9.31 -9.09 -8.39
N TYR A 57 -9.12 -10.12 -7.56
CA TYR A 57 -7.90 -10.30 -6.78
C TYR A 57 -6.66 -10.35 -7.66
N ASN A 58 -6.70 -11.11 -8.75
CA ASN A 58 -5.59 -11.22 -9.70
C ASN A 58 -5.31 -9.92 -10.46
N ILE A 59 -6.33 -9.09 -10.72
CA ILE A 59 -6.15 -7.77 -11.36
C ILE A 59 -5.56 -6.77 -10.37
N LEU A 60 -6.06 -6.74 -9.12
CA LEU A 60 -5.62 -5.78 -8.12
C LEU A 60 -4.24 -6.14 -7.55
N GLY A 61 -3.90 -7.43 -7.44
CA GLY A 61 -2.57 -7.88 -7.05
C GLY A 61 -2.16 -7.55 -5.60
N VAL A 62 -3.14 -7.34 -4.72
CA VAL A 62 -2.91 -7.03 -3.29
C VAL A 62 -2.30 -8.22 -2.54
N GLU A 63 -1.32 -7.95 -1.68
CA GLU A 63 -0.66 -8.97 -0.85
C GLU A 63 -1.53 -9.40 0.34
N ASP A 64 -2.39 -8.52 0.85
CA ASP A 64 -3.40 -8.83 1.86
C ASP A 64 -4.63 -7.93 1.67
N TYR A 65 -5.82 -8.41 2.04
CA TYR A 65 -7.03 -7.59 1.98
C TYR A 65 -8.08 -7.97 3.03
N ILE A 66 -8.98 -7.02 3.29
CA ILE A 66 -10.25 -7.28 3.94
C ILE A 66 -11.39 -6.67 3.14
N MET A 67 -12.47 -7.43 3.01
CA MET A 67 -13.79 -6.93 2.64
C MET A 67 -14.77 -7.33 3.72
N ALA A 68 -15.53 -6.38 4.25
CA ALA A 68 -16.53 -6.67 5.27
C ALA A 68 -17.70 -5.68 5.21
N ASN A 69 -18.91 -6.18 5.46
CA ASN A 69 -20.10 -5.35 5.62
C ASN A 69 -20.40 -5.23 7.12
N PHE A 70 -20.36 -4.01 7.64
CA PHE A 70 -20.70 -3.70 9.01
C PHE A 70 -22.11 -3.11 9.11
N SER A 71 -22.85 -3.46 10.17
CA SER A 71 -24.09 -2.79 10.53
C SER A 71 -24.21 -2.61 12.05
N LYS A 72 -24.90 -1.54 12.47
CA LYS A 72 -25.27 -1.29 13.87
C LYS A 72 -26.78 -1.06 14.07
N GLY A 73 -27.58 -1.31 13.04
CA GLY A 73 -29.04 -1.12 13.07
C GLY A 73 -29.64 -0.86 11.69
N PRO A 74 -30.98 -0.78 11.59
CA PRO A 74 -31.68 -0.55 10.33
C PRO A 74 -31.19 0.72 9.64
N GLY A 75 -30.81 0.60 8.37
CA GLY A 75 -30.29 1.72 7.56
C GLY A 75 -28.89 2.21 7.94
N GLN A 76 -28.23 1.58 8.92
CA GLN A 76 -26.89 1.95 9.38
C GLN A 76 -25.91 0.85 8.98
N ALA A 77 -25.42 0.94 7.74
CA ALA A 77 -24.50 -0.02 7.15
C ALA A 77 -23.27 0.68 6.56
N VAL A 78 -22.12 0.02 6.63
CA VAL A 78 -20.85 0.46 6.04
C VAL A 78 -20.21 -0.73 5.34
N ASN A 79 -19.78 -0.54 4.10
CA ASN A 79 -18.91 -1.49 3.41
C ASN A 79 -17.45 -1.05 3.63
N LEU A 80 -16.64 -1.97 4.16
CA LEU A 80 -15.20 -1.79 4.35
C LEU A 80 -14.48 -2.60 3.28
N TYR A 81 -13.58 -1.94 2.56
CA TYR A 81 -12.55 -2.57 1.75
C TYR A 81 -11.20 -1.96 2.08
N VAL A 82 -10.20 -2.80 2.33
CA VAL A 82 -8.80 -2.39 2.47
C VAL A 82 -7.96 -3.39 1.70
N GLY A 83 -7.18 -2.90 0.74
CA GLY A 83 -6.12 -3.65 0.07
C GLY A 83 -4.75 -3.16 0.55
N PHE A 84 -3.83 -4.07 0.83
CA PHE A 84 -2.48 -3.75 1.25
C PHE A 84 -1.47 -4.12 0.17
N TYR A 85 -0.62 -3.14 -0.17
CA TYR A 85 0.53 -3.31 -1.05
C TYR A 85 1.84 -3.20 -0.27
N GLN A 86 2.75 -4.16 -0.45
CA GLN A 86 4.02 -4.16 0.28
C GLN A 86 4.97 -3.06 -0.21
N SER A 87 4.81 -2.61 -1.44
CA SER A 87 5.63 -1.56 -2.07
C SER A 87 4.78 -0.32 -2.34
N GLN A 88 4.83 0.66 -1.44
CA GLN A 88 4.10 1.92 -1.58
C GLN A 88 4.74 2.90 -2.59
N SER A 89 5.86 2.51 -3.20
CA SER A 89 6.54 3.27 -4.27
C SER A 89 5.84 3.13 -5.64
N LYS A 90 4.91 2.20 -5.75
CA LYS A 90 4.02 2.05 -6.89
C LYS A 90 2.59 2.02 -6.37
N GLY A 91 1.89 3.14 -6.49
CA GLY A 91 0.50 3.00 -6.89
C GLY A 91 0.57 2.60 -8.36
N ASP A 92 0.23 1.36 -8.69
CA ASP A 92 -0.07 1.04 -10.09
C ASP A 92 -1.34 1.80 -10.54
#